data_AF-A0A2H1A0H7-F1
#
_entry.id   AF-A0A2H1A0H7-F1
#
_cell.length_a   1.000
_cell.length_b   1.000
_cell.length_c   1.000
_cell.angle_alpha   90.00
_cell.angle_beta   90.00
_cell.angle_gamma   90.00
#
_symmetry.space_group_name_H-M   'P 1'
#
loop_
_entity.id
_entity.type
_entity.pdbx_description
1 polymer ?
#
loop_
_entity_poly.entity_id
_entity_poly.type
_entity_poly.pdbx_seq_one_letter_code
_entity_poly.pdbx_strand_id
1 'polypeptide(L)'
;MAWIPFGVGKKDNASAAPRPQPPQLEQRSHQPLGVSSDESDIQNTLNQIATSHSQPEVQFARANTNEESNNAVTKFVESHPKRMFIIDGEKYANESIICTNDERGEKTCLRLGYNSIQLFKQMQKLEYFCSLPNDIDATYFECRKIT
;
A
#
# COMPACT_ATOMS: atom_id res chain seq x y z
N MET A 1 26.23 -13.79 -65.66
CA MET A 1 25.25 -12.85 -66.26
C MET A 1 24.73 -11.99 -65.10
N ALA A 2 25.03 -10.71 -64.92
CA ALA A 2 25.65 -9.71 -65.76
C ALA A 2 26.42 -8.71 -64.88
N TRP A 3 27.53 -8.19 -65.42
CA TRP A 3 28.21 -6.98 -64.96
C TRP A 3 27.81 -5.84 -65.87
N ILE A 4 27.47 -4.64 -65.36
CA ILE A 4 27.72 -3.32 -65.99
C ILE A 4 27.67 -2.22 -64.89
N PRO A 5 28.11 -0.96 -65.09
CA PRO A 5 29.46 -0.49 -64.79
C PRO A 5 29.51 0.75 -63.85
N PHE A 6 30.73 1.17 -63.54
CA PHE A 6 31.07 2.43 -62.87
C PHE A 6 30.65 3.67 -63.68
N GLY A 7 29.94 4.59 -63.03
CA GLY A 7 29.69 5.96 -63.49
C GLY A 7 30.52 6.95 -62.66
N VAL A 8 31.41 7.66 -63.34
CA VAL A 8 32.26 8.72 -62.80
C VAL A 8 31.46 10.01 -62.61
N GLY A 9 31.55 10.58 -61.40
CA GLY A 9 31.77 12.00 -61.14
C GLY A 9 30.66 13.01 -61.48
N LYS A 10 30.04 13.56 -60.43
CA LYS A 10 29.88 15.02 -60.33
C LYS A 10 29.89 15.47 -58.86
N LYS A 11 30.93 16.22 -58.51
CA LYS A 11 31.00 17.02 -57.27
C LYS A 11 29.99 18.14 -57.40
N ASP A 12 29.08 18.27 -56.44
CA ASP A 12 28.49 19.55 -56.11
C ASP A 12 28.45 19.69 -54.59
N ASN A 13 29.12 20.75 -54.11
CA ASN A 13 29.17 21.20 -52.73
C ASN A 13 27.76 21.42 -52.20
N ALA A 14 27.35 20.68 -51.18
CA ALA A 14 26.30 21.09 -50.29
C ALA A 14 26.73 20.76 -48.86
N SER A 15 26.91 21.81 -48.06
CA SER A 15 27.29 21.76 -46.65
C SER A 15 26.43 20.76 -45.88
N ALA A 16 27.07 19.76 -45.28
CA ALA A 16 26.39 18.83 -44.39
C ALA A 16 25.96 19.55 -43.11
N ALA A 17 24.66 19.55 -42.85
CA ALA A 17 24.09 19.94 -41.57
C ALA A 17 24.61 19.04 -40.43
N PRO A 18 24.78 19.55 -39.19
CA PRO A 18 25.21 18.72 -38.07
C PRO A 18 24.17 17.63 -37.76
N ARG A 19 24.62 16.37 -37.69
CA ARG A 19 23.82 15.25 -37.17
C ARG A 19 23.39 15.54 -35.73
N PRO A 20 22.12 15.29 -35.33
CA PRO A 20 21.75 15.30 -33.92
C PRO A 20 22.46 14.13 -33.22
N GLN A 21 23.29 14.46 -32.23
CA GLN A 21 23.89 13.46 -31.33
C GLN A 21 22.78 12.86 -30.45
N PRO A 22 22.86 11.56 -30.08
CA PRO A 22 21.95 10.99 -29.10
C PRO A 22 22.09 11.76 -27.76
N PRO A 23 21.01 11.88 -26.98
CA PRO A 23 21.07 12.57 -25.70
C PRO A 23 22.13 11.87 -24.83
N GLN A 24 23.14 12.64 -24.43
CA GLN A 24 24.04 12.22 -23.37
C GLN A 24 23.16 11.98 -22.14
N LEU A 25 23.08 10.74 -21.68
CA LEU A 25 22.58 10.44 -20.35
C LEU A 25 23.57 11.09 -19.38
N GLU A 26 23.27 12.32 -18.95
CA GLU A 26 23.92 12.92 -17.80
C GLU A 26 23.63 12.01 -16.62
N GLN A 27 24.64 11.22 -16.25
CA GLN A 27 24.68 10.57 -14.96
C GLN A 27 24.74 11.70 -13.95
N ARG A 28 23.57 12.07 -13.41
CA ARG A 28 23.44 13.04 -12.33
C ARG A 28 24.38 12.59 -11.22
N SER A 29 25.49 13.29 -11.05
CA SER A 29 26.38 13.14 -9.92
C SER A 29 25.52 13.29 -8.68
N HIS A 30 25.35 12.20 -7.92
CA HIS A 30 24.75 12.29 -6.60
C HIS A 30 25.66 13.20 -5.79
N GLN A 31 25.21 14.42 -5.53
CA GLN A 31 25.88 15.28 -4.56
C GLN A 31 25.74 14.54 -3.23
N PRO A 32 26.82 14.08 -2.58
CA PRO A 32 26.70 13.56 -1.24
C PRO A 32 26.21 14.73 -0.39
N LEU A 33 24.99 14.63 0.11
CA LEU A 33 24.57 15.45 1.24
C LEU A 33 25.60 15.15 2.33
N GLY A 34 26.28 16.18 2.82
CA GLY A 34 27.25 16.06 3.90
C GLY A 34 26.54 15.69 5.19
N VAL A 35 26.04 14.46 5.27
CA VAL A 35 25.46 13.90 6.48
C VAL A 35 26.64 13.37 7.27
N SER A 36 26.85 13.95 8.45
CA SER A 36 27.82 13.47 9.43
C SER A 36 27.63 11.98 9.65
N SER A 37 28.72 11.22 9.58
CA SER A 37 28.82 9.76 9.68
C SER A 37 28.33 9.14 11.00
N ASP A 38 27.69 9.92 11.87
CA ASP A 38 27.13 9.50 13.15
C ASP A 38 25.62 9.19 13.07
N GLU A 39 24.93 9.54 11.99
CA GLU A 39 23.50 9.26 11.83
C GLU A 39 23.28 8.22 10.72
N SER A 40 22.84 7.03 11.11
CA SER A 40 22.52 5.92 10.20
C SER A 40 21.52 6.37 9.14
N ASP A 41 21.82 6.09 7.86
CA ASP A 41 20.89 6.30 6.73
C ASP A 41 19.51 5.68 6.98
N ILE A 42 19.46 4.62 7.78
CA ILE A 42 18.24 3.93 8.23
C ILE A 42 17.39 4.87 9.10
N GLN A 43 17.99 5.60 10.04
CA GLN A 43 17.30 6.53 10.91
C GLN A 43 16.68 7.68 10.12
N ASN A 44 17.44 8.24 9.18
CA ASN A 44 16.97 9.33 8.33
C ASN A 44 15.83 8.87 7.42
N THR A 45 15.93 7.66 6.85
CA THR A 45 14.86 7.06 6.06
C THR A 45 13.61 6.77 6.91
N LEU A 46 13.76 6.24 8.13
CA LEU A 46 12.65 6.02 9.07
C LEU A 46 11.95 7.33 9.45
N ASN A 47 12.72 8.40 9.68
CA ASN A 47 12.18 9.72 10.00
C ASN A 47 11.41 10.32 8.81
N GLN A 48 11.88 10.12 7.58
CA GLN A 48 11.18 10.55 6.36
C GLN A 48 9.88 9.76 6.12
N ILE A 49 9.88 8.46 6.42
CA ILE A 49 8.67 7.62 6.35
C ILE A 49 7.66 8.00 7.44
N ALA A 50 8.13 8.29 8.65
CA ALA A 50 7.28 8.72 9.76
C ALA A 50 6.63 10.10 9.51
N THR A 51 7.31 10.98 8.78
CA THR A 51 6.81 12.34 8.46
C THR A 51 5.94 12.38 7.20
N SER A 52 6.08 11.41 6.29
CA SER A 52 5.20 11.25 5.12
C SER A 52 3.87 10.60 5.54
N HIS A 53 2.91 11.47 5.89
CA HIS A 53 1.50 11.22 6.23
C HIS A 53 0.78 10.20 5.33
N SER A 54 1.04 8.90 5.53
CA SER A 54 0.35 7.83 4.78
C SER A 54 0.37 6.49 5.50
N GLN A 55 0.84 6.43 6.75
CA GLN A 55 0.68 5.22 7.54
C GLN A 55 -0.73 5.21 8.12
N PRO A 56 -1.55 4.18 7.83
CA PRO A 56 -2.88 4.05 8.43
C PRO A 56 -2.71 4.07 9.95
N GLU A 57 -3.58 4.80 10.65
CA GLU A 57 -3.59 4.80 12.11
C GLU A 57 -4.05 3.40 12.57
N VAL A 58 -3.07 2.55 12.90
CA VAL A 58 -3.33 1.22 13.44
C VAL A 58 -3.37 1.33 14.95
N GLN A 59 -4.58 1.29 15.51
CA GLN A 59 -4.77 1.18 16.95
C GLN A 59 -4.56 -0.28 17.36
N PHE A 60 -3.62 -0.48 18.28
CA PHE A 60 -3.36 -1.81 18.84
C PHE A 60 -4.19 -1.98 20.12
N ALA A 61 -5.30 -2.70 20.02
CA ALA A 61 -5.97 -3.20 21.22
C ALA A 61 -5.27 -4.51 21.65
N ARG A 62 -4.24 -4.37 22.48
CA ARG A 62 -3.72 -5.51 23.25
C ARG A 62 -4.70 -5.82 24.39
N ALA A 63 -5.78 -6.50 24.04
CA ALA A 63 -6.72 -7.07 25.00
C ALA A 63 -6.17 -8.42 25.48
N ASN A 64 -6.18 -8.64 26.79
CA ASN A 64 -5.69 -9.86 27.42
C ASN A 64 -6.79 -10.95 27.48
N THR A 65 -8.05 -10.56 27.27
CA THR A 65 -9.21 -11.46 27.28
C THR A 65 -10.10 -11.27 26.06
N ASN A 66 -10.88 -12.30 25.74
CA ASN A 66 -11.89 -12.21 24.66
C ASN A 66 -12.95 -11.15 24.95
N GLU A 67 -13.27 -10.91 26.22
CA GLU A 67 -14.29 -9.92 26.61
C GLU A 67 -13.81 -8.49 26.37
N GLU A 68 -12.57 -8.17 26.77
CA GLU A 68 -11.92 -6.89 26.47
C GLU A 68 -11.86 -6.66 24.96
N SER A 69 -11.53 -7.72 24.21
CA SER A 69 -11.44 -7.65 22.76
C SER A 69 -12.80 -7.40 22.12
N ASN A 70 -13.86 -8.08 22.59
CA ASN A 70 -15.23 -7.84 22.14
C ASN A 70 -15.68 -6.40 22.44
N ASN A 71 -15.34 -5.87 23.62
CA ASN A 71 -15.66 -4.49 23.98
C ASN A 71 -14.94 -3.48 23.09
N ALA A 72 -13.66 -3.72 22.80
CA ALA A 72 -12.88 -2.90 21.87
C ALA A 72 -13.50 -2.90 20.46
N VAL A 73 -13.89 -4.07 19.95
CA VAL A 73 -14.59 -4.20 18.67
C VAL A 73 -15.91 -3.43 18.67
N THR A 74 -16.74 -3.61 19.70
CA THR A 74 -18.03 -2.91 19.82
C THR A 74 -17.83 -1.40 19.77
N LYS A 75 -16.92 -0.86 20.58
CA LYS A 75 -16.60 0.58 20.57
C LYS A 75 -16.10 1.06 19.22
N PHE A 76 -15.26 0.27 18.56
CA PHE A 76 -14.67 0.61 17.26
C PHE A 76 -15.69 0.66 16.13
N VAL A 77 -16.68 -0.24 16.13
CA VAL A 77 -17.73 -0.24 15.11
C VAL A 77 -18.85 0.76 15.40
N GLU A 78 -19.08 1.06 16.68
CA GLU A 78 -20.04 2.09 17.10
C GLU A 78 -19.55 3.51 16.85
N SER A 79 -18.24 3.76 16.93
CA SER A 79 -17.66 5.06 16.57
C SER A 79 -17.76 5.35 15.06
N HIS A 80 -17.97 4.31 14.25
CA HIS A 80 -18.06 4.40 12.79
C HIS A 80 -19.33 3.73 12.26
N PRO A 81 -20.53 4.25 12.64
CA PRO A 81 -21.78 3.60 12.30
C PRO A 81 -22.01 3.62 10.78
N LYS A 82 -22.62 2.54 10.26
CA LYS A 82 -22.99 2.38 8.83
C LYS A 82 -21.82 2.30 7.85
N ARG A 83 -20.57 2.24 8.33
CA ARG A 83 -19.41 2.03 7.46
C ARG A 83 -19.23 0.56 7.09
N MET A 84 -18.46 0.33 6.04
CA MET A 84 -17.96 -0.99 5.68
C MET A 84 -16.71 -1.28 6.50
N PHE A 85 -16.66 -2.49 7.04
CA PHE A 85 -15.50 -3.01 7.77
C PHE A 85 -14.88 -4.17 7.00
N ILE A 86 -13.57 -4.22 6.96
CA ILE A 86 -12.81 -5.35 6.42
C ILE A 86 -12.25 -6.11 7.63
N ILE A 87 -12.58 -7.38 7.75
CA ILE A 87 -11.92 -8.28 8.70
C ILE A 87 -10.90 -9.11 7.94
N ASP A 88 -9.66 -9.11 8.42
CA ASP A 88 -8.62 -10.00 7.93
C ASP A 88 -7.94 -10.73 9.09
N GLY A 89 -7.43 -11.92 8.82
CA GLY A 89 -6.75 -12.73 9.80
C GLY A 89 -6.40 -14.10 9.24
N GLU A 90 -5.15 -14.50 9.41
CA GLU A 90 -4.65 -15.77 8.92
C GLU A 90 -5.42 -16.95 9.52
N LYS A 91 -5.63 -17.99 8.70
CA LYS A 91 -6.29 -19.22 9.11
C LYS A 91 -5.50 -19.84 10.27
N TYR A 92 -6.16 -20.01 11.42
CA TYR A 92 -5.59 -20.53 12.67
C TYR A 92 -4.69 -19.58 13.47
N ALA A 93 -4.48 -18.34 13.03
CA ALA A 93 -3.79 -17.35 13.85
C ALA A 93 -4.67 -16.92 15.03
N ASN A 94 -4.06 -16.67 16.19
CA ASN A 94 -4.75 -16.15 17.37
C ASN A 94 -4.87 -14.62 17.34
N GLU A 95 -4.84 -14.04 16.16
CA GLU A 95 -4.96 -12.61 15.96
C GLU A 95 -5.78 -12.30 14.71
N SER A 96 -6.34 -11.11 14.70
CA SER A 96 -7.08 -10.58 13.56
C SER A 96 -7.02 -9.07 13.55
N ILE A 97 -7.38 -8.49 12.41
CA ILE A 97 -7.46 -7.05 12.21
C ILE A 97 -8.84 -6.70 11.65
N ILE A 98 -9.42 -5.63 12.15
CA ILE A 98 -10.61 -5.01 11.58
C ILE A 98 -10.27 -3.59 11.13
N CYS A 99 -10.55 -3.27 9.88
CA CYS A 99 -10.27 -1.96 9.30
C CYS A 99 -11.54 -1.31 8.76
N THR A 100 -11.60 0.02 8.79
CA THR A 100 -12.61 0.81 8.08
C THR A 100 -11.97 2.04 7.46
N ASN A 101 -12.66 2.67 6.52
CA ASN A 101 -12.25 3.93 5.95
C ASN A 101 -12.98 5.08 6.67
N ASP A 102 -12.34 6.23 6.79
CA ASP A 102 -12.98 7.48 7.20
C ASP A 102 -13.62 8.24 6.02
N GLU A 103 -14.24 9.37 6.31
CA GLU A 103 -14.89 10.23 5.30
C GLU A 103 -13.89 10.83 4.30
N ARG A 104 -12.61 10.88 4.68
CA ARG A 104 -11.50 11.38 3.86
C ARG A 104 -10.80 10.25 3.08
N GLY A 105 -11.22 9.00 3.29
CA GLY A 105 -10.62 7.81 2.69
C GLY A 105 -9.42 7.25 3.46
N GLU A 106 -9.08 7.82 4.62
CA GLU A 106 -8.02 7.32 5.48
C GLU A 106 -8.46 6.00 6.12
N LYS A 107 -7.52 5.04 6.17
CA LYS A 107 -7.75 3.73 6.76
C LYS A 107 -7.44 3.76 8.25
N THR A 108 -8.42 3.37 9.07
CA THR A 108 -8.24 3.14 10.49
C THR A 108 -8.42 1.66 10.78
N CYS A 109 -7.47 1.06 11.49
CA CYS A 109 -7.47 -0.37 11.78
C CYS A 109 -7.31 -0.65 13.27
N LEU A 110 -7.95 -1.72 13.73
CA LEU A 110 -7.84 -2.25 15.07
C LEU A 110 -7.29 -3.68 15.02
N ARG A 111 -6.11 -3.91 15.60
CA ARG A 111 -5.55 -5.26 15.77
C ARG A 111 -6.00 -5.86 17.09
N LEU A 112 -6.35 -7.15 17.08
CA LEU A 112 -6.99 -7.86 18.18
C LEU A 112 -6.26 -9.18 18.50
N GLY A 113 -6.24 -9.54 19.78
CA GLY A 113 -5.60 -10.77 20.28
C GLY A 113 -6.46 -12.03 20.18
N TYR A 114 -7.30 -12.14 19.15
CA TYR A 114 -8.10 -13.34 18.92
C TYR A 114 -8.47 -13.52 17.43
N ASN A 115 -8.81 -14.75 17.04
CA ASN A 115 -8.86 -15.14 15.62
C ASN A 115 -10.03 -14.53 14.82
N SER A 116 -9.91 -14.54 13.49
CA SER A 116 -10.89 -13.98 12.55
C SER A 116 -12.28 -14.58 12.67
N ILE A 117 -12.41 -15.85 13.05
CA ILE A 117 -13.71 -16.53 13.26
C ILE A 117 -14.46 -15.92 14.45
N GLN A 118 -13.76 -15.69 15.55
CA GLN A 118 -14.35 -15.11 16.74
C GLN A 118 -14.72 -13.63 16.49
N LEU A 119 -13.90 -12.88 15.75
CA LEU A 119 -14.21 -11.52 15.32
C LEU A 119 -15.45 -11.48 14.41
N PHE A 120 -15.55 -12.39 13.44
CA PHE A 120 -16.76 -12.58 12.64
C PHE A 120 -17.99 -12.84 13.51
N LYS A 121 -17.90 -13.74 14.49
CA LYS A 121 -19.02 -14.01 15.43
C LYS A 121 -19.43 -12.76 16.21
N GLN A 122 -18.47 -11.94 16.62
CA GLN A 122 -18.76 -10.70 17.34
C GLN A 122 -19.47 -9.68 16.44
N MET A 123 -19.02 -9.53 15.18
CA MET A 123 -19.70 -8.66 14.21
C MET A 123 -21.15 -9.10 13.96
N GLN A 124 -21.40 -10.40 13.82
CA GLN A 124 -22.75 -10.94 13.62
C GLN A 124 -23.67 -10.66 14.80
N LYS A 125 -23.16 -10.69 16.05
CA LYS A 125 -23.92 -10.28 17.25
C LYS A 125 -24.30 -8.80 17.25
N LEU A 126 -23.50 -7.98 16.58
CA LEU A 126 -23.72 -6.53 16.42
C LEU A 126 -24.56 -6.22 15.17
N GLU A 127 -25.20 -7.23 14.58
CA GLU A 127 -26.07 -7.12 13.40
C GLU A 127 -25.34 -6.63 12.14
N TYR A 128 -24.05 -6.98 12.03
CA TYR A 128 -23.30 -6.81 10.79
C TYR A 128 -23.33 -8.08 9.95
N PHE A 129 -23.74 -7.94 8.69
CA PHE A 129 -23.62 -8.97 7.68
C PHE A 129 -22.20 -8.97 7.12
N CYS A 130 -21.49 -10.08 7.27
CA CYS A 130 -20.16 -10.28 6.68
C CYS A 130 -20.23 -11.27 5.51
N SER A 131 -19.67 -10.89 4.35
CA SER A 131 -19.55 -11.73 3.17
C SER A 131 -18.10 -11.87 2.73
N LEU A 132 -17.78 -13.01 2.11
CA LEU A 132 -16.55 -13.14 1.33
C LEU A 132 -16.66 -12.28 0.07
N PRO A 133 -15.56 -11.66 -0.38
CA PRO A 133 -15.52 -11.00 -1.67
C PRO A 133 -15.66 -12.04 -2.80
N ASN A 134 -15.88 -11.56 -4.02
CA ASN A 134 -16.00 -12.42 -5.21
C ASN A 134 -14.67 -13.06 -5.63
N ASP A 135 -13.56 -12.56 -5.11
CA ASP A 135 -12.23 -13.10 -5.35
C ASP A 135 -12.02 -14.37 -4.51
N ILE A 136 -11.68 -15.46 -5.19
CA ILE A 136 -11.51 -16.80 -4.59
C ILE A 136 -10.24 -16.84 -3.73
N ASP A 137 -9.24 -16.01 -4.05
CA ASP A 137 -7.96 -15.97 -3.35
C ASP A 137 -7.96 -15.00 -2.16
N ALA A 138 -9.07 -14.28 -1.94
CA ALA A 138 -9.17 -13.34 -0.84
C ALA A 138 -9.30 -14.02 0.53
N THR A 139 -8.55 -13.50 1.50
CA THR A 139 -8.51 -14.00 2.88
C THR A 139 -9.32 -13.16 3.86
N TYR A 140 -10.00 -12.14 3.37
CA TYR A 140 -10.72 -11.16 4.18
C TYR A 140 -12.24 -11.26 4.02
N PHE A 141 -12.97 -10.72 4.99
CA PHE A 141 -14.43 -10.58 4.96
C PHE A 141 -14.83 -9.11 4.91
N GLU A 142 -15.88 -8.81 4.14
CA GLU A 142 -16.51 -7.49 4.08
C GLU A 142 -17.77 -7.48 4.94
N CYS A 143 -17.77 -6.67 5.98
CA CYS A 143 -18.87 -6.55 6.95
C CYS A 143 -19.59 -5.22 6.80
N ARG A 144 -20.92 -5.27 6.71
CA ARG A 144 -21.79 -4.09 6.64
C ARG A 144 -22.97 -4.23 7.59
N LYS A 145 -23.41 -3.13 8.19
CA LYS A 145 -24.55 -3.15 9.10
C LYS A 145 -25.82 -3.48 8.33
N ILE A 146 -26.63 -4.42 8.83
CA ILE A 146 -27.98 -4.67 8.34
C ILE A 146 -28.88 -3.67 9.07
N THR A 147 -29.43 -2.70 8.35
CA THR A 147 -30.45 -1.76 8.85
C THR A 147 -31.80 -2.08 8.27
#